data_AF-D5RM47-F1
#
_entry.id   AF-D5RM47-F1
#
_cell.length_a   1.000
_cell.length_b   1.000
_cell.length_c   1.000
_cell.angle_alpha   90.00
_cell.angle_beta   90.00
_cell.angle_gamma   90.00
#
_symmetry.space_group_name_H-M   'P 1'
#
loop_
_entity.id
_entity.type
_entity.pdbx_description
1 polymer ?
#
loop_
_entity_poly.entity_id
_entity_poly.type
_entity_poly.pdbx_seq_one_letter_code
_entity_poly.pdbx_strand_id
1 'polypeptide(L)'
;MTGKTSWLLAISLLLIGHAADAKAVNSAIEEEDKAYLLLCADPSPAENRFCEYNQKNFLSAYMQARAGIYQGQRNVAYMLGTRTPGVSLNPIQSCAWRMVIISAGHPQVDSSDTGNLNFACGRLNETEAGAARRRAAAISREIASAPPRLPQAAPSSVPRGRLDGTASPLVP
;
A
#
# COMPACT_ATOMS: atom_id res chain seq x y z
N MET A 1 -6.38 51.34 -25.45
CA MET A 1 -5.43 50.68 -24.52
C MET A 1 -6.23 49.91 -23.48
N THR A 2 -6.54 48.64 -23.71
CA THR A 2 -7.38 47.85 -22.80
C THR A 2 -6.99 46.37 -22.83
N GLY A 3 -6.73 45.80 -21.64
CA GLY A 3 -7.21 44.46 -21.28
C GLY A 3 -6.35 43.23 -21.62
N LYS A 4 -5.08 43.13 -21.17
CA LYS A 4 -4.32 41.87 -21.25
C LYS A 4 -3.83 41.27 -19.92
N THR A 5 -4.13 41.85 -18.76
CA THR A 5 -3.53 41.42 -17.48
C THR A 5 -4.34 40.42 -16.64
N SER A 6 -5.50 39.94 -17.07
CA SER A 6 -6.41 39.18 -16.18
C SER A 6 -6.37 37.65 -16.30
N TRP A 7 -5.67 37.07 -17.28
CA TRP A 7 -5.69 35.62 -17.49
C TRP A 7 -4.67 34.82 -16.66
N LEU A 8 -3.64 35.47 -16.09
CA LEU A 8 -2.56 34.77 -15.37
C LEU A 8 -2.89 34.49 -13.89
N LEU A 9 -3.80 35.24 -13.26
CA LEU A 9 -4.14 35.05 -11.84
C LEU A 9 -5.10 33.88 -11.59
N ALA A 10 -5.97 33.56 -12.55
CA ALA A 10 -6.93 32.47 -12.40
C ALA A 10 -6.29 31.07 -12.45
N ILE A 11 -5.17 30.91 -13.17
CA ILE A 11 -4.46 29.63 -13.27
C ILE A 11 -3.69 29.30 -11.98
N SER A 12 -3.18 30.31 -11.27
CA SER A 12 -2.45 30.12 -10.01
C SER A 12 -3.33 29.64 -8.86
N LEU A 13 -4.60 30.04 -8.79
CA LEU A 13 -5.52 29.61 -7.72
C LEU A 13 -5.99 28.15 -7.85
N LEU A 14 -6.11 27.63 -9.07
CA LEU A 14 -6.51 26.24 -9.31
C LEU A 14 -5.41 25.22 -8.98
N LEU A 15 -4.13 25.57 -9.14
CA LEU A 15 -3.00 24.67 -8.87
C LEU A 15 -2.70 24.53 -7.37
N ILE A 16 -2.99 25.55 -6.55
CA ILE A 16 -2.71 25.54 -5.11
C ILE A 16 -3.68 24.62 -4.36
N GLY A 17 -4.96 24.57 -4.76
CA GLY A 17 -5.97 23.71 -4.12
C GLY A 17 -5.61 22.23 -4.15
N HIS A 18 -5.30 21.69 -5.34
CA HIS A 18 -4.95 20.28 -5.53
C HIS A 18 -3.71 19.83 -4.75
N ALA A 19 -2.77 20.75 -4.46
CA ALA A 19 -1.55 20.40 -3.76
C ALA A 19 -1.76 20.22 -2.24
N ALA A 20 -2.65 21.01 -1.65
CA ALA A 20 -3.00 20.91 -0.22
C ALA A 20 -3.77 19.62 0.09
N ASP A 21 -4.70 19.24 -0.79
CA ASP A 21 -5.53 18.04 -0.64
C ASP A 21 -4.70 16.75 -0.62
N ALA A 22 -3.77 16.60 -1.56
CA ALA A 22 -2.91 15.43 -1.61
C ALA A 22 -1.91 15.35 -0.44
N LYS A 23 -1.49 16.49 0.14
CA LYS A 23 -0.67 16.46 1.37
C LYS A 23 -1.47 15.93 2.55
N ALA A 24 -2.71 16.41 2.73
CA ALA A 24 -3.59 15.95 3.80
C ALA A 24 -3.93 14.45 3.68
N VAL A 25 -4.20 13.98 2.45
CA VAL A 25 -4.42 12.55 2.17
C VAL A 25 -3.19 11.71 2.51
N ASN A 26 -2.00 12.12 2.06
CA ASN A 26 -0.77 11.39 2.39
C ASN A 26 -0.54 11.32 3.91
N SER A 27 -0.72 12.43 4.65
CA SER A 27 -0.56 12.41 6.11
C SER A 27 -1.58 11.50 6.81
N ALA A 28 -2.85 11.49 6.37
CA ALA A 28 -3.83 10.58 6.95
C ALA A 28 -3.48 9.10 6.71
N ILE A 29 -2.91 8.79 5.55
CA ILE A 29 -2.44 7.45 5.21
C ILE A 29 -1.23 7.05 6.07
N GLU A 30 -0.28 7.95 6.24
CA GLU A 30 0.92 7.75 7.07
C GLU A 30 0.61 7.58 8.56
N GLU A 31 -0.50 8.11 9.05
CA GLU A 31 -0.93 7.86 10.43
C GLU A 31 -1.63 6.49 10.54
N GLU A 32 -2.42 6.11 9.53
CA GLU A 32 -3.08 4.80 9.53
C GLU A 32 -2.08 3.65 9.37
N ASP A 33 -1.09 3.77 8.48
CA ASP A 33 -0.14 2.67 8.23
C ASP A 33 0.77 2.41 9.44
N LYS A 34 1.26 3.46 10.10
CA LYS A 34 2.06 3.37 11.33
C LYS A 34 1.32 2.69 12.47
N ALA A 35 -0.02 2.77 12.50
CA ALA A 35 -0.83 2.09 13.50
C ALA A 35 -0.72 0.56 13.43
N TYR A 36 -0.22 0.00 12.32
CA TYR A 36 0.04 -1.42 12.18
C TYR A 36 1.50 -1.83 12.44
N LEU A 37 2.40 -0.88 12.73
CA LEU A 37 3.79 -1.24 13.00
C LEU A 37 3.98 -1.70 14.45
N LEU A 38 4.77 -2.76 14.62
CA LEU A 38 5.20 -3.25 15.93
C LEU A 38 6.63 -2.80 16.21
N LEU A 39 6.98 -2.62 17.48
CA LEU A 39 8.35 -2.27 17.87
C LEU A 39 9.35 -3.36 17.43
N CYS A 40 10.44 -2.94 16.78
CA CYS A 40 11.61 -3.78 16.53
C CYS A 40 12.56 -3.65 17.73
N ALA A 41 12.50 -4.59 18.67
CA ALA A 41 13.31 -4.59 19.89
C ALA A 41 13.91 -5.96 20.21
N ASP A 42 14.24 -6.73 19.18
CA ASP A 42 14.89 -8.03 19.34
C ASP A 42 16.37 -7.84 19.74
N PRO A 43 16.93 -8.63 20.68
CA PRO A 43 18.37 -8.55 21.01
C PRO A 43 19.30 -8.90 19.84
N SER A 44 18.81 -9.62 18.82
CA SER A 44 19.57 -9.97 17.62
C SER A 44 19.58 -8.84 16.59
N PRO A 45 20.76 -8.31 16.20
CA PRO A 45 20.84 -7.29 15.15
C PRO A 45 20.29 -7.76 13.80
N ALA A 46 20.35 -9.06 13.51
CA ALA A 46 19.82 -9.61 12.27
C ALA A 46 18.28 -9.61 12.26
N GLU A 47 17.65 -9.99 13.36
CA GLU A 47 16.18 -10.01 13.49
C GLU A 47 15.61 -8.58 13.51
N ASN A 48 16.29 -7.63 14.16
CA ASN A 48 15.93 -6.22 14.07
C ASN A 48 16.00 -5.69 12.63
N ARG A 49 17.06 -5.99 11.87
CA ARG A 49 17.15 -5.57 10.46
C ARG A 49 16.01 -6.16 9.63
N PHE A 50 15.63 -7.42 9.88
CA PHE A 50 14.51 -8.04 9.17
C PHE A 50 13.17 -7.42 9.55
N CYS A 51 12.95 -7.09 10.83
CA CYS A 51 11.80 -6.35 11.30
C CYS A 51 11.68 -4.97 10.61
N GLU A 52 12.73 -4.15 10.66
CA GLU A 52 12.77 -2.83 10.03
C GLU A 52 12.56 -2.89 8.51
N TYR A 53 13.14 -3.91 7.86
CA TYR A 53 12.95 -4.16 6.43
C TYR A 53 11.47 -4.42 6.10
N ASN A 54 10.81 -5.26 6.88
CA ASN A 54 9.38 -5.54 6.72
C ASN A 54 8.51 -4.31 7.02
N GLN A 55 8.83 -3.50 8.04
CA GLN A 55 8.13 -2.24 8.28
C GLN A 55 8.22 -1.31 7.06
N LYS A 56 9.42 -1.13 6.51
CA LYS A 56 9.63 -0.29 5.30
C LYS A 56 8.84 -0.80 4.10
N ASN A 57 8.87 -2.12 3.88
CA ASN A 57 8.09 -2.75 2.81
C ASN A 57 6.58 -2.59 3.03
N PHE A 58 6.11 -2.70 4.27
CA PHE A 58 4.71 -2.51 4.61
C PHE A 58 4.26 -1.08 4.30
N LEU A 59 4.99 -0.07 4.77
CA LEU A 59 4.68 1.34 4.50
C LEU A 59 4.64 1.63 2.99
N SER A 60 5.64 1.13 2.25
CA SER A 60 5.67 1.28 0.78
C SER A 60 4.48 0.59 0.11
N ALA A 61 4.16 -0.65 0.51
CA ALA A 61 3.02 -1.39 -0.01
C ALA A 61 1.70 -0.72 0.34
N TYR A 62 1.59 -0.12 1.53
CA TYR A 62 0.40 0.59 1.99
C TYR A 62 0.14 1.83 1.13
N MET A 63 1.17 2.66 0.91
CA MET A 63 1.08 3.79 -0.01
C MET A 63 0.69 3.37 -1.44
N GLN A 64 1.28 2.28 -1.95
CA GLN A 64 0.90 1.71 -3.26
C GLN A 64 -0.55 1.22 -3.28
N ALA A 65 -0.99 0.52 -2.24
CA ALA A 65 -2.35 -0.01 -2.13
C ALA A 65 -3.40 1.11 -2.14
N ARG A 66 -3.12 2.19 -1.41
CA ARG A 66 -3.94 3.41 -1.35
C ARG A 66 -3.93 4.19 -2.66
N ALA A 67 -2.88 4.07 -3.46
CA ALA A 67 -2.83 4.56 -4.84
C ALA A 67 -3.57 3.67 -5.85
N GLY A 68 -4.23 2.60 -5.41
CA GLY A 68 -4.94 1.67 -6.29
C GLY A 68 -4.03 0.66 -7.00
N ILE A 69 -2.74 0.58 -6.64
CA ILE A 69 -1.80 -0.36 -7.25
C ILE A 69 -2.10 -1.77 -6.74
N TYR A 70 -2.53 -2.65 -7.65
CA TYR A 70 -2.93 -4.03 -7.39
C TYR A 70 -1.91 -4.82 -6.56
N GLN A 71 -0.62 -4.76 -6.90
CA GLN A 71 0.41 -5.48 -6.14
C GLN A 71 0.58 -4.94 -4.71
N GLY A 72 0.45 -3.62 -4.52
CA GLY A 72 0.45 -3.01 -3.19
C GLY A 72 -0.69 -3.55 -2.33
N GLN A 73 -1.90 -3.64 -2.90
CA GLN A 73 -3.07 -4.19 -2.21
C GLN A 73 -2.86 -5.66 -1.80
N ARG A 74 -2.27 -6.50 -2.66
CA ARG A 74 -1.93 -7.90 -2.32
C ARG A 74 -0.94 -7.99 -1.18
N ASN A 75 0.10 -7.16 -1.21
CA ASN A 75 1.15 -7.15 -0.20
C ASN A 75 0.61 -6.73 1.17
N VAL A 76 -0.17 -5.64 1.23
CA VAL A 76 -0.80 -5.19 2.48
C VAL A 76 -1.73 -6.27 3.04
N ALA A 77 -2.60 -6.84 2.21
CA ALA A 77 -3.52 -7.89 2.63
C ALA A 77 -2.77 -9.11 3.20
N TYR A 78 -1.65 -9.49 2.56
CA TYR A 78 -0.80 -10.58 3.01
C TYR A 78 -0.14 -10.27 4.36
N MET A 79 0.52 -9.12 4.49
CA MET A 79 1.27 -8.76 5.71
C MET A 79 0.37 -8.60 6.93
N LEU A 80 -0.86 -8.11 6.75
CA LEU A 80 -1.85 -8.01 7.83
C LEU A 80 -2.53 -9.35 8.14
N GLY A 81 -2.53 -10.31 7.22
CA GLY A 81 -3.17 -11.63 7.38
C GLY A 81 -2.25 -12.73 7.89
N THR A 82 -0.94 -12.49 7.85
CA THR A 82 0.11 -13.44 8.21
C THR A 82 1.03 -12.84 9.27
N ARG A 83 1.78 -13.69 9.99
CA ARG A 83 2.76 -13.21 10.96
C ARG A 83 3.98 -12.66 10.20
N THR A 84 4.02 -11.35 10.02
CA THR A 84 5.15 -10.63 9.44
C THR A 84 5.89 -9.86 10.54
N PRO A 85 7.19 -10.12 10.80
CA PRO A 85 7.93 -9.37 11.81
C PRO A 85 7.83 -7.86 11.57
N GLY A 86 7.56 -7.08 12.63
CA GLY A 86 7.39 -5.64 12.55
C GLY A 86 6.01 -5.15 12.11
N VAL A 87 5.08 -6.04 11.72
CA VAL A 87 3.71 -5.69 11.33
C VAL A 87 2.70 -6.45 12.19
N SER A 88 1.73 -5.73 12.72
CA SER A 88 0.66 -6.28 13.56
C SER A 88 -0.29 -7.12 12.71
N LEU A 89 -0.61 -8.31 13.20
CA LEU A 89 -1.61 -9.17 12.60
C LEU A 89 -3.00 -8.52 12.76
N ASN A 90 -3.67 -8.26 11.64
CA ASN A 90 -5.02 -7.70 11.61
C ASN A 90 -5.90 -8.45 10.60
N PRO A 91 -6.58 -9.54 11.01
CA PRO A 91 -7.39 -10.37 10.12
C PRO A 91 -8.55 -9.60 9.47
N ILE A 92 -9.14 -8.63 10.18
CA ILE A 92 -10.24 -7.79 9.67
C ILE A 92 -9.74 -6.96 8.49
N GLN A 93 -8.59 -6.27 8.65
CA GLN A 93 -8.01 -5.46 7.58
C GLN A 93 -7.47 -6.31 6.44
N SER A 94 -6.91 -7.48 6.73
CA SER A 94 -6.51 -8.44 5.69
C SER A 94 -7.71 -8.81 4.81
N CYS A 95 -8.82 -9.23 5.41
CA CYS A 95 -10.06 -9.54 4.70
C CYS A 95 -10.59 -8.32 3.93
N ALA A 96 -10.59 -7.13 4.55
CA ALA A 96 -11.03 -5.89 3.89
C ALA A 96 -10.23 -5.58 2.61
N TRP A 97 -8.90 -5.68 2.66
CA TRP A 97 -8.06 -5.47 1.48
C TRP A 97 -8.26 -6.56 0.41
N ARG A 98 -8.50 -7.82 0.79
CA ARG A 98 -8.86 -8.87 -0.18
C ARG A 98 -10.19 -8.56 -0.88
N MET A 99 -11.17 -8.01 -0.17
CA MET A 99 -12.42 -7.55 -0.79
C MET A 99 -12.17 -6.41 -1.77
N VAL A 100 -11.31 -5.44 -1.41
CA VAL A 100 -10.92 -4.35 -2.31
C VAL A 100 -10.32 -4.89 -3.60
N ILE A 101 -9.35 -5.81 -3.52
CA ILE A 101 -8.69 -6.45 -4.68
C ILE A 101 -9.72 -7.04 -5.65
N ILE A 102 -10.64 -7.86 -5.14
CA ILE A 102 -11.66 -8.51 -5.98
C ILE A 102 -12.63 -7.48 -6.57
N SER A 103 -13.10 -6.53 -5.76
CA SER A 103 -14.07 -5.51 -6.18
C SER A 103 -13.51 -4.51 -7.20
N ALA A 104 -12.20 -4.25 -7.17
CA ALA A 104 -11.55 -3.31 -8.09
C ALA A 104 -11.50 -3.83 -9.53
N GLY A 105 -11.69 -5.14 -9.74
CA GLY A 105 -11.78 -5.74 -11.08
C GLY A 105 -10.50 -5.60 -11.91
N HIS A 106 -9.33 -5.56 -11.26
CA HIS A 106 -8.06 -5.39 -11.96
C HIS A 106 -7.82 -6.58 -12.93
N PRO A 107 -7.30 -6.37 -14.17
CA PRO A 107 -7.16 -7.45 -15.17
C PRO A 107 -6.24 -8.61 -14.76
N GLN A 108 -5.38 -8.39 -13.76
CA GLN A 108 -4.49 -9.43 -13.21
C GLN A 108 -5.13 -10.25 -12.08
N VAL A 109 -6.35 -9.91 -11.65
CA VAL A 109 -7.07 -10.72 -10.65
C VAL A 109 -7.23 -12.14 -11.17
N ASP A 110 -6.87 -13.11 -10.33
CA ASP A 110 -6.93 -14.53 -10.67
C ASP A 110 -7.57 -15.37 -9.55
N SER A 111 -7.60 -16.69 -9.75
CA SER A 111 -8.18 -17.63 -8.78
C SER A 111 -7.46 -17.63 -7.43
N SER A 112 -6.18 -17.24 -7.38
CA SER A 112 -5.43 -17.11 -6.13
C SER A 112 -5.97 -15.95 -5.28
N ASP A 113 -6.47 -14.87 -5.88
CA ASP A 113 -7.07 -13.77 -5.14
C ASP A 113 -8.40 -14.18 -4.52
N THR A 114 -9.24 -14.93 -5.24
CA THR A 114 -10.48 -15.49 -4.70
C THR A 114 -10.20 -16.48 -3.57
N GLY A 115 -9.21 -17.36 -3.73
CA GLY A 115 -8.78 -18.28 -2.67
C GLY A 115 -8.30 -17.54 -1.42
N ASN A 116 -7.50 -16.49 -1.60
CA ASN A 116 -7.00 -15.66 -0.50
C ASN A 116 -8.12 -14.86 0.18
N LEU A 117 -9.13 -14.38 -0.55
CA LEU A 117 -10.31 -13.76 0.03
C LEU A 117 -11.05 -14.75 0.94
N ASN A 118 -11.33 -15.95 0.43
CA ASN A 118 -12.02 -16.99 1.18
C ASN A 118 -11.23 -17.38 2.44
N PHE A 119 -9.91 -17.55 2.33
CA PHE A 119 -9.05 -17.86 3.46
C PHE A 119 -9.02 -16.72 4.51
N ALA A 120 -8.84 -15.48 4.09
CA ALA A 120 -8.73 -14.34 5.01
C ALA A 120 -10.06 -14.07 5.73
N CYS A 121 -11.17 -14.09 4.99
CA CYS A 121 -12.49 -13.76 5.53
C CYS A 121 -13.16 -14.94 6.24
N GLY A 122 -12.86 -16.19 5.85
CA GLY A 122 -13.43 -17.39 6.49
C GLY A 122 -12.95 -17.62 7.93
N ARG A 123 -11.95 -16.86 8.38
CA ARG A 123 -11.43 -16.89 9.77
C ARG A 123 -12.13 -15.89 10.69
N LEU A 124 -13.02 -15.05 10.15
CA LEU A 124 -13.72 -14.01 10.89
C LEU A 124 -15.08 -14.50 11.36
N ASN A 125 -15.53 -14.05 12.53
CA ASN A 125 -16.93 -14.17 12.92
C ASN A 125 -17.80 -13.13 12.16
N GLU A 126 -19.12 -13.22 12.26
CA GLU A 126 -20.04 -12.33 11.52
C GLU A 126 -19.85 -10.83 11.82
N THR A 127 -19.57 -10.49 13.08
CA THR A 127 -19.34 -9.10 13.48
C THR A 127 -18.07 -8.55 12.84
N GLU A 128 -16.99 -9.33 12.89
CA GLU A 128 -15.71 -9.01 12.27
C GLU A 128 -15.80 -8.94 10.74
N ALA A 129 -16.50 -9.89 10.12
CA ALA A 129 -16.78 -9.88 8.69
C ALA A 129 -17.60 -8.64 8.29
N GLY A 130 -18.57 -8.24 9.12
CA GLY A 130 -19.31 -6.98 8.97
C GLY A 130 -18.40 -5.75 9.04
N ALA A 131 -17.44 -5.73 9.96
CA ALA A 131 -16.45 -4.66 10.06
C ALA A 131 -15.52 -4.62 8.83
N ALA A 132 -15.04 -5.77 8.37
CA ALA A 132 -14.20 -5.89 7.19
C ALA A 132 -14.92 -5.37 5.93
N ARG A 133 -16.20 -5.74 5.73
CA ARG A 133 -17.03 -5.23 4.62
C ARG A 133 -17.15 -3.71 4.64
N ARG A 134 -17.46 -3.12 5.80
CA ARG A 134 -17.56 -1.66 5.95
C ARG A 134 -16.22 -0.98 5.64
N ARG A 135 -15.12 -1.57 6.11
CA ARG A 135 -13.78 -1.01 5.88
C ARG A 135 -13.37 -1.11 4.42
N ALA A 136 -13.61 -2.24 3.76
CA ALA A 136 -13.37 -2.40 2.33
C ALA A 136 -14.10 -1.33 1.51
N ALA A 137 -15.40 -1.13 1.79
CA ALA A 137 -16.19 -0.10 1.12
C ALA A 137 -15.65 1.32 1.35
N ALA A 138 -15.15 1.62 2.55
CA ALA A 138 -14.50 2.90 2.84
C ALA A 138 -13.20 3.08 2.05
N ILE A 139 -12.31 2.07 2.07
CA ILE A 139 -11.06 2.07 1.32
C ILE A 139 -11.33 2.28 -0.18
N SER A 140 -12.27 1.54 -0.78
CA SER A 140 -12.59 1.69 -2.20
C SER A 140 -13.05 3.11 -2.56
N ARG A 141 -13.85 3.76 -1.69
CA ARG A 141 -14.25 5.17 -1.89
C ARG A 141 -13.07 6.11 -1.78
N GLU A 142 -12.22 5.93 -0.77
CA GLU A 142 -11.02 6.75 -0.53
C GLU A 142 -10.06 6.68 -1.74
N ILE A 143 -9.81 5.48 -2.27
CA ILE A 143 -8.98 5.26 -3.47
C ILE A 143 -9.61 5.95 -4.70
N ALA A 144 -10.92 5.86 -4.86
CA ALA A 144 -11.63 6.45 -6.02
C ALA A 144 -11.68 7.99 -5.97
N SER A 145 -11.76 8.59 -4.78
CA SER A 145 -11.96 10.04 -4.63
C SER A 145 -10.66 10.84 -4.62
N ALA A 146 -9.57 10.28 -4.09
CA ALA A 146 -8.31 11.00 -3.96
C ALA A 146 -7.12 10.03 -3.81
N PRO A 147 -6.54 9.53 -4.92
CA PRO A 147 -5.35 8.70 -4.83
C PRO A 147 -4.19 9.52 -4.22
N PRO A 148 -3.41 8.96 -3.27
CA PRO A 148 -2.23 9.61 -2.74
C PRO A 148 -1.22 9.89 -3.85
N ARG A 149 -0.41 10.92 -3.63
CA ARG A 149 0.80 11.10 -4.45
C ARG A 149 1.86 10.17 -3.93
N LEU A 150 2.16 9.15 -4.74
CA LEU A 150 3.31 8.29 -4.49
C LEU A 150 4.58 9.12 -4.46
N PRO A 151 5.52 8.83 -3.54
CA PRO A 151 6.86 9.39 -3.62
C PRO A 151 7.40 9.15 -5.03
N GLN A 152 7.92 10.19 -5.67
CA GLN A 152 8.65 9.98 -6.92
C GLN A 152 9.76 8.98 -6.64
N ALA A 153 9.81 7.89 -7.40
CA ALA A 153 10.94 6.97 -7.32
C ALA A 153 12.21 7.81 -7.51
N ALA A 154 13.14 7.74 -6.56
CA ALA A 154 14.45 8.34 -6.75
C ALA A 154 15.01 7.81 -8.10
N PRO A 155 15.63 8.67 -8.93
CA PRO A 155 16.21 8.21 -10.18
C PRO A 155 17.13 7.04 -9.89
N SER A 156 16.85 5.90 -10.52
CA SER A 156 17.61 4.66 -10.35
C SER A 156 19.06 4.92 -10.75
N SER A 157 19.92 5.18 -9.77
CA SER A 157 21.37 5.25 -9.96
C SER A 157 22.00 3.87 -10.09
N VAL A 158 21.22 2.77 -9.97
CA VAL A 158 21.70 1.42 -10.21
C VAL A 158 21.84 1.23 -11.72
N PRO A 159 23.07 1.11 -12.27
CA PRO A 159 23.24 0.67 -13.63
C PRO A 159 22.61 -0.71 -13.71
N ARG A 160 21.83 -0.98 -14.77
CA ARG A 160 21.41 -2.34 -15.11
C ARG A 160 22.65 -3.13 -15.52
N GLY A 161 23.43 -3.53 -14.52
CA GLY A 161 24.49 -4.51 -14.64
C GLY A 161 23.83 -5.78 -15.14
N ARG A 162 24.21 -6.17 -16.35
CA ARG A 162 23.92 -7.48 -16.92
C ARG A 162 24.32 -8.49 -15.85
N LEU A 163 23.35 -9.22 -15.28
CA LEU A 163 23.63 -10.45 -14.54
C LEU A 163 24.25 -11.40 -15.55
N ASP A 164 25.58 -11.41 -15.64
CA ASP A 164 26.31 -12.42 -16.38
C ASP A 164 26.15 -13.72 -15.59
N GLY A 165 25.37 -14.65 -16.14
CA GLY A 165 24.92 -15.88 -15.49
C GLY A 165 26.03 -16.88 -15.16
N THR A 166 27.06 -16.46 -14.44
CA THR A 166 28.11 -17.30 -13.88
C THR A 166 27.70 -17.77 -12.48
N ALA A 167 26.54 -18.41 -12.40
CA ALA A 167 26.31 -19.36 -11.32
C ALA A 167 27.19 -20.58 -11.62
N SER A 168 28.37 -20.64 -11.00
CA SER A 168 29.19 -21.84 -11.02
C SER A 168 28.38 -23.01 -10.46
N PRO A 169 28.34 -24.17 -11.13
CA PRO A 169 27.67 -25.33 -10.56
C PRO A 169 28.41 -25.77 -9.29
N LEU A 170 27.63 -26.05 -8.24
CA LEU A 170 28.15 -26.75 -7.07
C LEU A 170 28.57 -28.15 -7.53
N VAL A 171 29.87 -28.43 -7.48
CA VAL A 171 30.42 -29.76 -7.70
C VAL A 171 30.08 -30.62 -6.47
N PRO A 172 29.58 -31.86 -6.64
CA PRO A 172 29.28 -32.77 -5.53
C PRO A 172 30.52 -33.26 -4.79
#